data_AF-A0AA86NIT4-F1
#
_entry.id   AF-A0AA86NIT4-F1
#
_cell.length_a   1.000
_cell.length_b   1.000
_cell.length_c   1.000
_cell.angle_alpha   90.00
_cell.angle_beta   90.00
_cell.angle_gamma   90.00
#
_symmetry.space_group_name_H-M   'P 1'
#
loop_
_entity.id
_entity.type
_entity.pdbx_description
1 polymer ?
#
loop_
_entity_poly.entity_id
_entity_poly.type
_entity_poly.pdbx_seq_one_letter_code
_entity_poly.pdbx_strand_id
1 'polypeptide(L)'
;MNKVQMKRNEIYKDVFNSININKSKGISRDQISLYLNRVFKNIDVDIEHAMGILDVMNITSDAKINVNQFLQFMYIFENAELEQVSSICFYLSDTNFSGKIDKNELRGMFVKLNIPADDENVIEIVNNLGELELDYEQFTEFISALVD
;
A
#
# COMPACT_ATOMS: atom_id res chain seq x y z
N MET A 1 -2.23 -7.52 13.13
CA MET A 1 -2.52 -6.06 13.23
C MET A 1 -2.54 -5.59 14.69
N ASN A 2 -1.73 -4.56 15.02
CA ASN A 2 -1.62 -4.03 16.39
C ASN A 2 -2.80 -3.08 16.77
N LYS A 3 -2.98 -2.79 18.07
CA LYS A 3 -4.09 -1.94 18.58
C LYS A 3 -4.08 -0.50 18.05
N VAL A 4 -2.89 0.06 17.80
CA VAL A 4 -2.74 1.42 17.27
C VAL A 4 -3.23 1.47 15.83
N GLN A 5 -2.84 0.51 15.00
CA GLN A 5 -3.26 0.39 13.60
C GLN A 5 -4.77 0.14 13.49
N MET A 6 -5.35 -0.69 14.37
CA MET A 6 -6.81 -0.86 14.43
C MET A 6 -7.53 0.47 14.64
N LYS A 7 -7.08 1.28 15.59
CA LYS A 7 -7.69 2.59 15.86
C LYS A 7 -7.53 3.57 14.68
N ARG A 8 -6.37 3.57 14.01
CA ARG A 8 -6.16 4.38 12.79
C ARG A 8 -7.09 3.96 11.66
N ASN A 9 -7.25 2.65 11.44
CA ASN A 9 -8.13 2.14 10.39
C ASN A 9 -9.59 2.56 10.62
N GLU A 10 -10.07 2.61 11.87
CA GLU A 10 -11.41 3.14 12.16
C GLU A 10 -11.53 4.64 11.81
N ILE A 11 -10.51 5.45 12.14
CA ILE A 11 -10.48 6.87 11.74
C ILE A 11 -10.50 7.01 10.22
N TYR A 12 -9.72 6.22 9.48
CA TYR A 12 -9.71 6.28 8.01
C TYR A 12 -11.00 5.76 7.39
N LYS A 13 -11.72 4.82 8.02
CA LYS A 13 -13.06 4.44 7.59
C LYS A 13 -14.04 5.59 7.74
N ASP A 14 -13.99 6.33 8.84
CA ASP A 14 -14.81 7.52 9.04
C ASP A 14 -14.49 8.61 8.00
N VAL A 15 -13.20 8.82 7.73
CA VAL A 15 -12.73 9.70 6.65
C VAL A 15 -13.28 9.24 5.30
N PHE A 16 -13.12 7.96 4.95
CA PHE A 16 -13.65 7.39 3.70
C PHE A 16 -15.15 7.66 3.55
N ASN A 17 -15.92 7.43 4.61
CA ASN A 17 -17.37 7.68 4.62
C ASN A 17 -17.71 9.16 4.45
N SER A 18 -16.91 10.07 5.03
CA SER A 18 -17.10 11.52 4.87
C SER A 18 -16.81 12.01 3.46
N ILE A 19 -15.88 11.36 2.75
CA ILE A 19 -15.51 11.67 1.36
C ILE A 19 -16.51 11.03 0.38
N ASN A 20 -17.04 9.85 0.71
CA ASN A 20 -18.00 9.09 -0.09
C ASN A 20 -19.43 9.66 0.01
N ILE A 21 -19.59 10.94 -0.28
CA ILE A 21 -20.79 11.75 -0.06
C ILE A 21 -22.03 11.16 -0.75
N ASN A 22 -21.86 10.53 -1.91
CA ASN A 22 -22.96 9.93 -2.68
C ASN A 22 -23.23 8.46 -2.33
N LYS A 23 -22.52 7.89 -1.34
CA LYS A 23 -22.53 6.45 -1.02
C LYS A 23 -22.33 5.58 -2.25
N SER A 24 -21.62 6.08 -3.26
CA SER A 24 -21.21 5.24 -4.37
C SER A 24 -20.28 4.16 -3.80
N LYS A 25 -20.23 2.96 -4.38
CA LYS A 25 -19.48 1.82 -3.80
C LYS A 25 -17.95 2.05 -3.69
N GLY A 26 -17.46 3.27 -3.90
CA GLY A 26 -16.11 3.73 -3.67
C GLY A 26 -15.99 5.25 -3.85
N ILE A 27 -14.81 5.79 -3.62
CA ILE A 27 -14.46 7.20 -3.87
C ILE A 27 -13.60 7.31 -5.14
N SER A 28 -13.66 8.43 -5.86
CA SER A 28 -12.77 8.68 -7.01
C SER A 28 -11.45 9.31 -6.56
N ARG A 29 -10.46 9.29 -7.46
CA ARG A 29 -9.18 10.00 -7.26
C ARG A 29 -9.37 11.50 -7.00
N ASP A 30 -10.29 12.14 -7.74
CA ASP A 30 -10.63 13.55 -7.52
C ASP A 30 -11.16 13.82 -6.11
N GLN A 31 -11.97 12.91 -5.56
CA GLN A 31 -12.49 13.04 -4.20
C GLN A 31 -11.36 12.92 -3.16
N ILE A 32 -10.38 12.05 -3.38
CA ILE A 32 -9.18 11.95 -2.53
C ILE A 32 -8.36 13.24 -2.65
N SER A 33 -8.05 13.69 -3.87
CA SER A 33 -7.27 14.91 -4.09
C SER A 33 -7.93 16.14 -3.46
N LEU A 34 -9.25 16.30 -3.63
CA LEU A 34 -10.01 17.38 -2.99
C LEU A 34 -9.99 17.28 -1.46
N TYR A 35 -10.07 16.08 -0.90
CA TYR A 35 -9.98 15.87 0.53
C TYR A 35 -8.59 16.23 1.06
N LEU A 36 -7.52 15.73 0.43
CA LEU A 36 -6.14 16.02 0.83
C LEU A 36 -5.87 17.52 0.79
N ASN A 37 -6.24 18.19 -0.30
CA ASN A 37 -6.17 19.66 -0.44
C ASN A 37 -6.90 20.42 0.67
N ARG A 38 -8.05 19.91 1.15
CA ARG A 38 -8.87 20.57 2.17
C ARG A 38 -8.33 20.37 3.57
N VAL A 39 -7.99 19.13 3.92
CA VAL A 39 -7.53 18.78 5.27
C VAL A 39 -6.11 19.24 5.53
N PHE A 40 -5.27 19.14 4.50
CA PHE A 40 -3.87 19.51 4.59
C PHE A 40 -3.58 20.88 4.00
N LYS A 41 -4.57 21.77 3.89
CA LYS A 41 -4.39 23.12 3.31
C LYS A 41 -3.24 23.95 3.90
N ASN A 42 -2.82 23.63 5.13
CA ASN A 42 -1.72 24.29 5.86
C ASN A 42 -0.51 23.37 6.10
N ILE A 43 -0.50 22.19 5.49
CA ILE A 43 0.60 21.23 5.52
C ILE A 43 1.03 21.08 4.07
N ASP A 44 2.33 21.13 3.80
CA ASP A 44 2.84 20.90 2.45
C ASP A 44 2.68 19.42 2.11
N VAL A 45 1.44 19.03 1.79
CA VAL A 45 1.14 17.68 1.31
C VAL A 45 1.38 17.69 -0.17
N ASP A 46 2.36 16.89 -0.55
CA ASP A 46 2.65 16.64 -1.94
C ASP A 46 1.55 15.75 -2.55
N ILE A 47 0.61 16.41 -3.21
CA ILE A 47 -0.51 15.77 -3.90
C ILE A 47 0.00 14.92 -5.06
N GLU A 48 1.10 15.32 -5.70
CA GLU A 48 1.69 14.57 -6.81
C GLU A 48 2.17 13.21 -6.29
N HIS A 49 2.89 13.19 -5.18
CA HIS A 49 3.27 11.96 -4.48
C HIS A 49 2.05 11.12 -4.05
N ALA A 50 1.01 11.74 -3.48
CA ALA A 50 -0.21 11.03 -3.12
C ALA A 50 -0.90 10.38 -4.33
N MET A 51 -0.94 11.06 -5.48
CA MET A 51 -1.49 10.49 -6.71
C MET A 51 -0.60 9.38 -7.26
N GLY A 52 0.73 9.52 -7.16
CA GLY A 52 1.69 8.48 -7.54
C GLY A 52 1.46 7.16 -6.79
N ILE A 53 1.10 7.21 -5.49
CA ILE A 53 0.75 6.00 -4.73
C ILE A 53 -0.45 5.27 -5.35
N LEU A 54 -1.48 6.02 -5.76
CA LEU A 54 -2.67 5.42 -6.39
C LEU A 54 -2.32 4.75 -7.72
N ASP A 55 -1.36 5.31 -8.46
CA ASP A 55 -0.84 4.69 -9.69
C ASP A 55 -0.11 3.37 -9.38
N VAL A 56 0.74 3.36 -8.36
CA VAL A 56 1.44 2.14 -7.91
C VAL A 56 0.47 1.07 -7.40
N MET A 57 -0.64 1.46 -6.78
CA MET A 57 -1.71 0.54 -6.39
C MET A 57 -2.54 0.02 -7.59
N ASN A 58 -2.18 0.40 -8.83
CA ASN A 58 -2.88 0.09 -10.06
C ASN A 58 -4.37 0.51 -10.03
N ILE A 59 -4.64 1.65 -9.39
CA ILE A 59 -5.97 2.25 -9.34
C ILE A 59 -6.09 3.21 -10.52
N THR A 60 -6.81 2.80 -11.57
CA THR A 60 -7.01 3.65 -12.75
C THR A 60 -7.74 4.96 -12.41
N SER A 61 -7.63 5.97 -13.28
CA SER A 61 -8.25 7.29 -13.08
C SER A 61 -9.74 7.22 -12.77
N ASP A 62 -10.43 6.27 -13.41
CA ASP A 62 -11.88 6.12 -13.36
C ASP A 62 -12.33 5.06 -12.34
N ALA A 63 -11.36 4.35 -11.73
CA ALA A 63 -11.65 3.33 -10.75
C ALA A 63 -12.29 3.95 -9.49
N LYS A 64 -13.30 3.24 -8.97
CA LYS A 64 -13.85 3.52 -7.65
C LYS A 64 -12.99 2.82 -6.60
N ILE A 65 -12.38 3.62 -5.74
CA ILE A 65 -11.52 3.18 -4.64
C ILE A 65 -12.43 2.72 -3.52
N ASN A 66 -12.39 1.43 -3.21
CA ASN A 66 -13.14 0.87 -2.08
C ASN A 66 -12.43 1.18 -0.75
N VAL A 67 -13.08 0.86 0.37
CA VAL A 67 -12.54 1.16 1.70
C VAL A 67 -11.19 0.48 1.97
N ASN A 68 -10.98 -0.75 1.51
CA ASN A 68 -9.72 -1.47 1.74
C ASN A 68 -8.57 -0.84 0.93
N GLN A 69 -8.84 -0.47 -0.32
CA GLN A 69 -7.88 0.27 -1.14
C GLN A 69 -7.57 1.64 -0.52
N PHE A 70 -8.57 2.34 0.03
CA PHE A 70 -8.32 3.60 0.71
C PHE A 70 -7.48 3.43 1.98
N LEU A 71 -7.73 2.38 2.77
CA LEU A 71 -6.92 2.07 3.94
C LEU A 71 -5.47 1.78 3.57
N GLN A 72 -5.26 0.99 2.51
CA GLN A 72 -3.92 0.71 2.02
C GLN A 72 -3.24 1.97 1.46
N PHE A 73 -3.97 2.83 0.75
CA PHE A 73 -3.47 4.13 0.32
C PHE A 73 -2.98 4.98 1.50
N MET A 74 -3.80 5.13 2.55
CA MET A 74 -3.42 5.89 3.75
C MET A 74 -2.24 5.25 4.48
N TYR A 75 -2.16 3.92 4.50
CA TYR A 75 -1.05 3.19 5.10
C TYR A 75 0.28 3.47 4.37
N ILE A 76 0.29 3.41 3.05
CA ILE A 76 1.48 3.74 2.25
C ILE A 76 1.82 5.23 2.42
N PHE A 77 0.83 6.12 2.30
CA PHE A 77 1.04 7.57 2.38
C PHE A 77 1.65 8.03 3.70
N GLU A 78 1.36 7.35 4.81
CA GLU A 78 1.90 7.71 6.13
C GLU A 78 3.26 7.11 6.48
N ASN A 79 3.62 5.97 5.88
CA ASN A 79 4.77 5.18 6.34
C ASN A 79 5.85 5.03 5.28
N ALA A 80 5.49 5.10 3.99
CA ALA A 80 6.44 4.88 2.91
C ALA A 80 7.29 6.12 2.64
N GLU A 81 8.58 5.88 2.44
CA GLU A 81 9.47 6.85 1.81
C GLU A 81 9.25 6.77 0.29
N LEU A 82 8.48 7.72 -0.26
CA LEU A 82 7.98 7.64 -1.63
C LEU A 82 9.06 7.78 -2.71
N GLU A 83 10.25 8.24 -2.34
CA GLU A 83 11.43 8.26 -3.21
C GLU A 83 12.14 6.90 -3.25
N GLN A 84 11.82 5.97 -2.33
CA GLN A 84 12.42 4.65 -2.23
C GLN A 84 11.46 3.56 -2.69
N VAL A 85 11.79 2.92 -3.81
CA VAL A 85 10.98 1.83 -4.40
C VAL A 85 10.79 0.67 -3.42
N SER A 86 11.84 0.28 -2.68
CA SER A 86 11.77 -0.77 -1.65
C SER A 86 10.76 -0.44 -0.56
N SER A 87 10.71 0.83 -0.11
CA SER A 87 9.74 1.32 0.87
C SER A 87 8.32 1.18 0.34
N ILE A 88 8.06 1.68 -0.87
CA ILE A 88 6.74 1.57 -1.50
C ILE A 88 6.34 0.11 -1.67
N CYS A 89 7.23 -0.74 -2.20
CA CYS A 89 6.96 -2.16 -2.40
C CYS A 89 6.65 -2.88 -1.07
N PHE A 90 7.34 -2.53 0.01
CA PHE A 90 7.09 -3.11 1.31
C PHE A 90 5.66 -2.82 1.79
N TYR A 91 5.30 -1.53 1.86
CA TYR A 91 3.99 -1.11 2.36
C TYR A 91 2.83 -1.46 1.42
N LEU A 92 3.11 -1.60 0.11
CA LEU A 92 2.15 -2.13 -0.86
C LEU A 92 1.90 -3.64 -0.66
N SER A 93 2.86 -4.37 -0.09
CA SER A 93 2.80 -5.82 0.07
C SER A 93 2.23 -6.24 1.42
N ASP A 94 2.48 -5.48 2.49
CA ASP A 94 1.85 -5.68 3.81
C ASP A 94 0.36 -5.31 3.78
N THR A 95 -0.43 -6.19 3.18
CA THR A 95 -1.88 -6.02 2.98
C THR A 95 -2.68 -6.10 4.28
N ASN A 96 -2.11 -6.72 5.31
CA ASN A 96 -2.75 -6.88 6.62
C ASN A 96 -2.30 -5.82 7.65
N PHE A 97 -1.38 -4.92 7.25
CA PHE A 97 -0.84 -3.82 8.07
C PHE A 97 -0.18 -4.33 9.36
N SER A 98 0.53 -5.45 9.29
CA SER A 98 1.25 -6.03 10.43
C SER A 98 2.56 -5.32 10.73
N GLY A 99 3.12 -4.59 9.75
CA GLY A 99 4.50 -4.13 9.72
C GLY A 99 5.47 -5.22 9.30
N LYS A 100 4.98 -6.31 8.71
CA LYS A 100 5.77 -7.44 8.21
C LYS A 100 5.13 -8.02 6.95
N ILE A 101 5.93 -8.76 6.18
CA ILE A 101 5.52 -9.44 4.96
C ILE A 101 5.63 -10.94 5.15
N ASP A 102 4.50 -11.64 5.02
CA ASP A 102 4.49 -13.09 4.94
C ASP A 102 4.75 -13.62 3.52
N LYS A 103 4.86 -14.94 3.37
CA LYS A 103 5.09 -15.60 2.08
C LYS A 103 4.01 -15.31 1.01
N ASN A 104 2.75 -15.14 1.42
CA ASN A 104 1.66 -14.87 0.49
C ASN A 104 1.69 -13.42 0.03
N GLU A 105 2.01 -12.51 0.94
CA GLU A 105 2.21 -11.09 0.67
C GLU A 105 3.41 -10.86 -0.25
N LEU A 106 4.52 -11.56 0.01
CA LEU A 106 5.70 -11.54 -0.86
C LEU A 106 5.38 -12.09 -2.27
N ARG A 107 4.64 -13.20 -2.37
CA ARG A 107 4.18 -13.72 -3.66
C ARG A 107 3.26 -12.73 -4.39
N GLY A 108 2.36 -12.09 -3.65
CA GLY A 108 1.46 -11.06 -4.18
C GLY A 108 2.20 -9.83 -4.70
N MET A 109 3.32 -9.46 -4.07
CA MET A 109 4.20 -8.40 -4.55
C MET A 109 4.74 -8.71 -5.94
N PHE A 110 5.30 -9.91 -6.16
CA PHE A 110 5.84 -10.29 -7.47
C PHE A 110 4.79 -10.16 -8.57
N VAL A 111 3.56 -10.60 -8.31
CA VAL A 111 2.44 -10.44 -9.26
C VAL A 111 2.15 -8.97 -9.56
N LYS A 112 2.17 -8.09 -8.54
CA LYS A 112 1.99 -6.64 -8.73
C LYS A 112 3.10 -6.01 -9.56
N LEU A 113 4.32 -6.57 -9.50
CA LEU A 113 5.47 -6.16 -10.31
C LEU A 113 5.47 -6.82 -11.71
N ASN A 114 4.37 -7.45 -12.12
CA ASN A 114 4.23 -8.21 -13.37
C ASN A 114 5.21 -9.39 -13.49
N ILE A 115 5.71 -9.91 -12.37
CA ILE A 115 6.48 -11.16 -12.32
C ILE A 115 5.48 -12.30 -12.05
N PRO A 116 5.39 -13.31 -12.92
CA PRO A 116 4.41 -14.38 -12.76
C PRO A 116 4.58 -15.12 -11.42
N ALA A 117 3.47 -15.41 -10.76
CA ALA A 117 3.46 -16.15 -9.49
C ALA A 117 3.86 -17.64 -9.63
N ASP A 118 3.92 -18.14 -10.85
CA ASP A 118 4.36 -19.48 -11.24
C ASP A 118 5.78 -19.49 -11.82
N ASP A 119 6.46 -18.35 -11.84
CA ASP A 119 7.89 -18.28 -12.16
C ASP A 119 8.68 -19.14 -11.15
N GLU A 120 9.54 -20.02 -11.66
CA GLU A 120 10.30 -20.97 -10.83
C GLU A 120 11.18 -20.25 -9.81
N ASN A 121 11.75 -19.09 -10.16
CA ASN A 121 12.56 -18.29 -9.24
C ASN A 121 11.69 -17.70 -8.14
N VAL A 122 10.50 -17.18 -8.47
CA VAL A 122 9.55 -16.68 -7.45
C VAL A 122 9.15 -17.79 -6.49
N ILE A 123 8.85 -18.99 -7.00
CA ILE A 123 8.51 -20.14 -6.18
C ILE A 123 9.67 -20.51 -5.24
N GLU A 124 10.90 -20.58 -5.76
CA GLU A 124 12.09 -20.89 -4.97
C GLU A 124 12.33 -19.84 -3.88
N ILE A 125 12.31 -18.56 -4.25
CA ILE A 125 12.49 -17.40 -3.35
C ILE A 125 11.45 -17.42 -2.22
N VAL A 126 10.16 -17.59 -2.57
CA VAL A 126 9.06 -17.61 -1.59
C VAL A 126 9.14 -18.85 -0.69
N ASN A 127 9.55 -20.00 -1.23
CA ASN A 127 9.72 -21.22 -0.43
C ASN A 127 10.92 -21.12 0.52
N ASN A 128 12.01 -20.47 0.10
CA ASN A 128 13.20 -20.26 0.93
C ASN A 128 12.93 -19.35 2.12
N LEU A 129 11.94 -18.44 2.02
CA LEU A 129 11.45 -17.68 3.17
C LEU A 129 10.79 -18.57 4.24
N GLY A 130 10.13 -19.65 3.83
CA GLY A 130 9.44 -20.58 4.73
C GLY A 130 8.27 -19.93 5.46
N GLU A 131 8.27 -20.01 6.79
CA GLU A 131 7.27 -19.38 7.67
C GLU A 131 7.80 -18.09 8.32
N LEU A 132 8.94 -17.57 7.84
CA LEU A 132 9.46 -16.29 8.31
C LEU A 132 8.57 -15.15 7.79
N GLU A 133 8.42 -14.14 8.63
CA GLU A 133 7.82 -12.86 8.25
C GLU A 133 8.95 -11.83 8.20
N LEU A 134 9.04 -11.07 7.10
CA LEU A 134 10.07 -10.06 6.91
C LEU A 134 9.58 -8.71 7.44
N ASP A 135 10.28 -8.11 8.38
CA ASP A 135 10.12 -6.68 8.63
C ASP A 135 10.77 -5.83 7.51
N TYR A 136 10.71 -4.50 7.63
CA TYR A 136 11.19 -3.60 6.58
C TYR A 136 12.69 -3.73 6.28
N GLU A 137 13.51 -3.90 7.33
CA GLU A 137 14.96 -4.02 7.20
C GLU A 137 15.31 -5.34 6.50
N GLN A 138 14.72 -6.44 6.99
CA GLN A 138 14.89 -7.77 6.41
C GLN A 138 14.40 -7.84 4.97
N PHE A 139 13.28 -7.20 4.64
CA PHE A 139 12.77 -7.13 3.28
C PHE A 139 13.73 -6.37 2.36
N THR A 140 14.30 -5.26 2.82
CA THR A 140 15.22 -4.46 2.01
C THR A 140 16.52 -5.21 1.73
N GLU A 141 17.07 -5.90 2.72
CA GLU A 141 18.22 -6.80 2.54
C GLU A 141 17.89 -7.92 1.54
N PHE A 142 16.72 -8.53 1.70
CA PHE A 142 16.25 -9.61 0.84
C PHE A 142 16.11 -9.18 -0.63
N ILE A 143 15.47 -8.03 -0.90
CA ILE A 143 15.33 -7.50 -2.26
C ILE A 143 16.69 -7.11 -2.83
N SER A 144 17.57 -6.51 -2.04
CA SER A 144 18.91 -6.13 -2.51
C SER A 144 19.70 -7.36 -2.98
N ALA A 145 19.63 -8.47 -2.23
CA ALA A 145 20.28 -9.73 -2.59
C ALA A 145 19.71 -10.41 -3.85
N LEU A 146 18.53 -10.00 -4.34
CA LEU A 146 17.93 -10.52 -5.57
C LEU A 146 18.32 -9.72 -6.83
N VAL A 147 18.85 -8.51 -6.66
CA VAL A 147 19.20 -7.59 -7.76
C VAL A 147 20.72 -7.59 -8.05
N ASP A 148 21.52 -8.17 -7.15
CA ASP A 148 22.96 -8.44 -7.33
C ASP A 148 23.24 -9.74 -8.10
#